data_AF-A0A315XWJ7-F1
#
_entry.id   AF-A0A315XWJ7-F1
#
_cell.length_a   1.000
_cell.length_b   1.000
_cell.length_c   1.000
_cell.angle_alpha   90.00
_cell.angle_beta   90.00
_cell.angle_gamma   90.00
#
_symmetry.space_group_name_H-M   'P 1'
#
loop_
_entity.id
_entity.type
_entity.pdbx_description
1 polymer ?
#
loop_
_entity_poly.entity_id
_entity_poly.type
_entity_poly.pdbx_seq_one_letter_code
_entity_poly.pdbx_strand_id
1 'polypeptide(L)'
;MIPDYKDIAEYILNNYRNKVVEVGVGSLGQVALLLKDKLDVVTTDVIEQKYAGVRFYRDDIFKPDMGIYRNASLIFSIRPPIDMQDAIAAIGKEVGADLIIRPFGNEKADLRKYFKEYSIVNYKKARFYLYRSQSKTE
;
A
#
# COMPACT_ATOMS: atom_id res chain seq x y z
N MET A 1 1.94 17.48 -3.58
CA MET A 1 2.76 16.49 -4.31
C MET A 1 3.80 15.92 -3.37
N ILE A 2 3.91 14.60 -3.27
CA ILE A 2 4.97 13.95 -2.49
C ILE A 2 6.24 14.00 -3.33
N PRO A 3 7.42 14.39 -2.82
CA PRO A 3 8.60 14.57 -3.67
C PRO A 3 9.17 13.24 -4.22
N ASP A 4 8.97 12.15 -3.49
CA ASP A 4 9.56 10.82 -3.73
C ASP A 4 8.61 9.82 -4.45
N TYR A 5 7.43 10.26 -4.89
CA TYR A 5 6.40 9.37 -5.48
C TYR A 5 6.90 8.56 -6.69
N LYS A 6 7.75 9.15 -7.55
CA LYS A 6 8.29 8.46 -8.73
C LYS A 6 9.20 7.29 -8.33
N ASP A 7 10.01 7.49 -7.30
CA ASP A 7 10.94 6.46 -6.80
C ASP A 7 10.16 5.33 -6.11
N ILE A 8 9.07 5.64 -5.38
CA ILE A 8 8.16 4.63 -4.83
C ILE A 8 7.52 3.82 -5.97
N ALA A 9 6.97 4.49 -6.99
CA ALA A 9 6.35 3.82 -8.12
C ALA A 9 7.35 2.93 -8.86
N GLU A 10 8.57 3.43 -9.13
CA GLU A 10 9.63 2.66 -9.77
C GLU A 10 10.03 1.42 -8.94
N TYR A 11 10.16 1.56 -7.62
CA TYR A 11 10.40 0.43 -6.74
C TYR A 11 9.29 -0.63 -6.86
N ILE A 12 8.03 -0.21 -6.82
CA ILE A 12 6.89 -1.14 -6.92
C ILE A 12 6.90 -1.85 -8.28
N LEU A 13 7.11 -1.12 -9.38
CA LEU A 13 7.20 -1.68 -10.73
C LEU A 13 8.35 -2.67 -10.92
N ASN A 14 9.43 -2.53 -10.16
CA ASN A 14 10.58 -3.44 -10.24
C ASN A 14 10.39 -4.72 -9.41
N ASN A 15 9.56 -4.68 -8.38
CA ASN A 15 9.43 -5.77 -7.40
C ASN A 15 8.09 -6.52 -7.45
N TYR A 16 7.05 -5.93 -8.06
CA TYR A 16 5.71 -6.50 -8.14
C TYR A 16 5.22 -6.53 -9.59
N ARG A 17 4.36 -7.51 -9.89
CA ARG A 17 3.80 -7.75 -11.24
C ARG A 17 2.28 -7.93 -11.24
N ASN A 18 1.68 -8.16 -10.08
CA ASN A 18 0.27 -8.51 -9.95
C ASN A 18 -0.53 -7.33 -9.37
N LYS A 19 -1.70 -7.64 -8.80
CA LYS A 19 -2.57 -6.68 -8.15
C LYS A 19 -1.86 -5.95 -7.01
N VAL A 20 -2.00 -4.62 -7.00
CA VAL A 20 -1.50 -3.74 -5.96
C VAL A 20 -2.63 -2.81 -5.49
N VAL A 21 -2.73 -2.63 -4.17
CA VAL A 21 -3.81 -1.82 -3.58
C VAL A 21 -3.21 -0.64 -2.83
N GLU A 22 -3.59 0.57 -3.22
CA GLU A 22 -3.31 1.79 -2.47
C GLU A 22 -4.45 2.05 -1.48
N VAL A 23 -4.10 2.18 -0.20
CA VAL A 23 -5.07 2.50 0.85
C VAL A 23 -4.90 3.93 1.32
N GLY A 24 -6.01 4.66 1.40
CA GLY A 24 -6.01 6.07 1.77
C GLY A 24 -5.38 6.94 0.69
N VAL A 25 -5.78 6.73 -0.57
CA VAL A 25 -5.20 7.45 -1.71
C VAL A 25 -5.34 8.97 -1.56
N GLY A 26 -6.39 9.43 -0.86
CA GLY A 26 -6.66 10.85 -0.63
C GLY A 26 -6.58 11.65 -1.92
N SER A 27 -6.01 12.85 -1.88
CA SER A 27 -5.71 13.69 -3.06
C SER A 27 -4.34 13.39 -3.71
N LEU A 28 -3.66 12.34 -3.27
CA LEU A 28 -2.26 12.05 -3.58
C LEU A 28 -2.06 10.77 -4.41
N GLY A 29 -2.99 10.41 -5.31
CA GLY A 29 -2.94 9.20 -6.15
C GLY A 29 -1.88 9.18 -7.25
N GLN A 30 -0.77 9.90 -7.09
CA GLN A 30 0.29 10.01 -8.08
C GLN A 30 1.06 8.71 -8.26
N VAL A 31 1.19 7.91 -7.20
CA VAL A 31 1.84 6.59 -7.27
C VAL A 31 0.95 5.67 -8.09
N ALA A 32 -0.33 5.49 -7.73
CA ALA A 32 -1.27 4.67 -8.51
C ALA A 32 -1.34 5.06 -9.99
N LEU A 33 -1.34 6.36 -10.31
CA LEU A 33 -1.36 6.85 -11.69
C LEU A 33 -0.14 6.40 -12.52
N LEU A 34 1.03 6.23 -11.90
CA LEU A 34 2.23 5.73 -12.57
C LEU A 34 2.26 4.21 -12.70
N LEU A 35 1.50 3.50 -11.85
CA LEU A 35 1.46 2.04 -11.82
C LEU A 35 0.40 1.46 -12.77
N LYS A 36 -0.68 2.21 -13.06
CA LYS A 36 -1.89 1.72 -13.72
C LYS A 36 -1.68 1.06 -15.09
N ASP A 37 -0.67 1.51 -15.84
CA ASP A 37 -0.43 1.01 -17.21
C ASP A 37 0.37 -0.31 -17.22
N LYS A 38 0.91 -0.73 -16.06
CA LYS A 38 1.79 -1.90 -15.93
C LYS A 38 1.33 -2.92 -14.88
N LEU A 39 0.45 -2.53 -13.97
CA LEU A 39 -0.04 -3.35 -12.86
C LEU A 39 -1.56 -3.25 -12.73
N ASP A 40 -2.14 -4.25 -12.08
CA ASP A 40 -3.55 -4.25 -11.71
C ASP A 40 -3.77 -3.38 -10.46
N VAL A 41 -3.89 -2.06 -10.65
CA VAL A 41 -3.96 -1.09 -9.55
C VAL A 41 -5.40 -0.94 -9.05
N VAL A 42 -5.55 -0.92 -7.73
CA VAL A 42 -6.77 -0.53 -7.02
C VAL A 42 -6.43 0.57 -6.02
N THR A 43 -7.27 1.58 -5.91
CA THR A 43 -7.17 2.60 -4.87
C THR A 43 -8.42 2.57 -3.99
N THR A 44 -8.24 2.82 -2.69
CA THR A 44 -9.31 2.84 -1.70
C THR A 44 -9.23 4.10 -0.85
N ASP A 45 -10.38 4.68 -0.53
CA ASP A 45 -10.52 5.78 0.43
C ASP A 45 -11.98 5.89 0.91
N VAL A 46 -12.20 6.50 2.06
CA VAL A 46 -13.57 6.75 2.59
C VAL A 46 -14.24 7.91 1.84
N ILE A 47 -13.44 8.84 1.31
CA ILE A 47 -13.87 9.96 0.48
C ILE A 47 -13.68 9.59 -0.99
N GLU A 48 -14.73 9.74 -1.81
CA GLU A 48 -14.64 9.43 -3.24
C GLU A 48 -13.63 10.34 -3.95
N GLN A 49 -12.65 9.73 -4.62
CA GLN A 49 -11.62 10.43 -5.38
C GLN A 49 -11.60 9.94 -6.82
N LYS A 50 -11.70 10.87 -7.78
CA LYS A 50 -11.74 10.54 -9.21
C LYS A 50 -10.36 10.68 -9.83
N TYR A 51 -9.74 9.55 -10.13
CA TYR A 51 -8.49 9.47 -10.88
C TYR A 51 -8.74 8.80 -12.23
N ALA A 52 -8.46 9.50 -13.33
CA ALA A 52 -8.71 8.98 -14.66
C ALA A 52 -7.88 7.70 -14.94
N GLY A 53 -8.59 6.58 -15.16
CA GLY A 53 -8.01 5.28 -15.50
C GLY A 53 -7.47 4.48 -14.30
N VAL A 54 -7.82 4.84 -13.07
CA VAL A 54 -7.50 4.04 -11.87
C VAL A 54 -8.80 3.57 -11.24
N ARG A 55 -8.88 2.28 -10.90
CA ARG A 55 -10.06 1.71 -10.23
C ARG A 55 -10.08 2.18 -8.77
N PHE A 56 -11.12 2.91 -8.42
CA PHE A 56 -11.35 3.42 -7.08
C PHE A 56 -12.51 2.66 -6.43
N TYR A 57 -12.33 2.25 -5.17
CA TYR A 57 -13.41 1.76 -4.32
C TYR A 57 -13.54 2.65 -3.10
N ARG A 58 -14.78 3.02 -2.77
CA ARG A 58 -15.08 3.69 -1.51
C ARG A 58 -15.13 2.63 -0.40
N ASP A 59 -14.12 2.60 0.44
CA ASP A 59 -13.94 1.57 1.47
C ASP A 59 -13.45 2.19 2.79
N ASP A 60 -13.99 1.69 3.90
CA ASP A 60 -13.52 2.02 5.24
C ASP A 60 -12.58 0.92 5.70
N ILE A 61 -11.30 1.27 5.86
CA ILE A 61 -10.26 0.33 6.24
C ILE A 61 -10.46 -0.31 7.61
N PHE A 62 -11.25 0.30 8.50
CA PHE A 62 -11.61 -0.28 9.79
C PHE A 62 -12.77 -1.28 9.69
N LYS A 63 -13.49 -1.30 8.56
CA LYS A 63 -14.54 -2.27 8.21
C LYS A 63 -14.42 -2.64 6.72
N PRO A 64 -13.30 -3.27 6.32
CA PRO A 64 -12.93 -3.41 4.93
C PRO A 64 -13.81 -4.42 4.20
N ASP A 65 -14.13 -4.15 2.94
CA ASP A 65 -14.55 -5.21 2.02
C ASP A 65 -13.33 -6.01 1.55
N MET A 66 -13.13 -7.18 2.16
CA MET A 66 -12.01 -8.08 1.85
C MET A 66 -11.96 -8.53 0.38
N GLY A 67 -13.08 -8.46 -0.36
CA GLY A 67 -13.11 -8.71 -1.80
C GLY A 67 -12.19 -7.77 -2.59
N ILE A 68 -12.04 -6.53 -2.12
CA ILE A 68 -11.17 -5.51 -2.73
C ILE A 68 -9.70 -5.90 -2.59
N TYR A 69 -9.30 -6.50 -1.47
CA TYR A 69 -7.91 -6.80 -1.14
C TYR A 69 -7.44 -8.19 -1.57
N ARG A 70 -8.38 -9.08 -1.87
CA ARG A 70 -8.08 -10.46 -2.28
C ARG A 70 -7.13 -10.50 -3.49
N ASN A 71 -6.16 -11.42 -3.42
CA ASN A 71 -5.10 -11.64 -4.43
C ASN A 71 -4.16 -10.45 -4.65
N ALA A 72 -4.17 -9.44 -3.78
CA ALA A 72 -3.15 -8.40 -3.82
C ALA A 72 -1.78 -9.00 -3.50
N SER A 73 -0.78 -8.69 -4.33
CA SER A 73 0.62 -8.98 -4.02
C SER A 73 1.25 -7.94 -3.10
N LEU A 74 0.72 -6.71 -3.14
CA LEU A 74 1.16 -5.58 -2.33
C LEU A 74 -0.05 -4.75 -1.92
N ILE A 75 -0.08 -4.38 -0.65
CA ILE A 75 -0.88 -3.27 -0.15
C ILE A 75 0.09 -2.16 0.24
N PHE A 76 -0.18 -0.93 -0.17
CA PHE A 76 0.65 0.19 0.19
C PHE A 76 -0.19 1.39 0.61
N SER A 77 0.37 2.21 1.49
CA SER A 77 -0.28 3.45 1.91
C SER A 77 0.74 4.55 2.13
N ILE A 78 0.36 5.75 1.72
CA ILE A 78 1.20 6.93 1.77
C ILE A 78 0.67 7.90 2.82
N ARG A 79 1.49 8.14 3.85
CA ARG A 79 1.20 8.94 5.04
C ARG A 79 -0.03 8.47 5.83
N PRO A 80 -0.22 7.15 6.08
CA PRO A 80 -1.33 6.68 6.91
C PRO A 80 -1.13 7.09 8.39
N PRO A 81 -2.21 7.51 9.08
CA PRO A 81 -2.24 7.59 10.55
C PRO A 81 -1.92 6.25 11.22
N ILE A 82 -1.47 6.26 12.48
CA ILE A 82 -1.05 5.06 13.21
C ILE A 82 -2.17 4.00 13.29
N ASP A 83 -3.39 4.38 13.65
CA ASP A 83 -4.53 3.45 13.73
C ASP A 83 -4.81 2.77 12.38
N MET A 84 -4.63 3.53 11.31
CA MET A 84 -4.82 3.06 9.94
C MET A 84 -3.73 2.06 9.55
N GLN A 85 -2.48 2.28 9.97
CA GLN A 85 -1.37 1.36 9.72
C GLN A 85 -1.67 -0.03 10.31
N ASP A 86 -2.28 -0.10 11.49
CA ASP A 86 -2.65 -1.35 12.13
C ASP A 86 -3.73 -2.12 11.35
N ALA A 87 -4.79 -1.41 10.93
CA ALA A 87 -5.87 -1.99 10.14
C ALA A 87 -5.37 -2.50 8.77
N ILE A 88 -4.54 -1.71 8.07
CA ILE A 88 -3.94 -2.11 6.79
C ILE A 88 -3.07 -3.35 6.98
N ALA A 89 -2.31 -3.43 8.07
CA ALA A 89 -1.44 -4.57 8.35
C ALA A 89 -2.23 -5.85 8.64
N ALA A 90 -3.36 -5.75 9.34
CA ALA A 90 -4.26 -6.89 9.54
C ALA A 90 -4.75 -7.46 8.20
N ILE A 91 -5.19 -6.58 7.29
CA ILE A 91 -5.65 -6.97 5.95
C ILE A 91 -4.52 -7.58 5.14
N GLY A 92 -3.34 -6.95 5.09
CA GLY A 92 -2.17 -7.46 4.39
C GLY A 92 -1.78 -8.86 4.87
N LYS A 93 -1.81 -9.08 6.18
CA LYS A 93 -1.58 -10.39 6.78
C LYS A 93 -2.64 -11.41 6.37
N GLU A 94 -3.92 -11.05 6.40
CA GLU A 94 -5.02 -11.95 6.06
C GLU A 94 -4.99 -12.39 4.59
N VAL A 95 -4.73 -11.48 3.66
CA VAL A 95 -4.66 -11.80 2.22
C VAL A 95 -3.28 -12.33 1.79
N GLY A 96 -2.30 -12.28 2.68
CA GLY A 96 -0.91 -12.69 2.42
C GLY A 96 -0.15 -11.74 1.50
N ALA A 97 -0.50 -10.46 1.47
CA ALA A 97 0.17 -9.43 0.68
C ALA A 97 1.35 -8.81 1.45
N ASP A 98 2.38 -8.41 0.72
CA ASP A 98 3.39 -7.50 1.27
C ASP A 98 2.76 -6.16 1.62
N LEU A 99 3.36 -5.44 2.57
CA LEU A 99 2.89 -4.13 3.02
C LEU A 99 3.99 -3.08 2.88
N ILE A 100 3.68 -1.97 2.21
CA ILE A 100 4.51 -0.76 2.22
C ILE A 100 3.81 0.36 2.98
N ILE A 101 4.46 0.89 4.00
CA ILE A 101 4.03 2.08 4.72
C ILE A 101 5.07 3.19 4.51
N ARG A 102 4.65 4.29 3.90
CA ARG A 102 5.46 5.52 3.82
C ARG A 102 4.89 6.57 4.77
N PRO A 103 5.31 6.63 6.04
CA PRO A 103 4.67 7.50 7.04
C PRO A 103 4.88 8.99 6.78
N PHE A 104 4.17 9.82 7.56
CA PHE A 104 4.48 11.23 7.71
C PHE A 104 5.60 11.36 8.76
N GLY A 105 6.83 11.62 8.32
CA GLY A 105 7.98 11.67 9.24
C GLY A 105 8.37 10.28 9.78
N ASN A 106 8.46 10.14 11.11
CA ASN A 106 8.95 8.93 11.79
C ASN A 106 7.84 8.17 12.56
N GLU A 107 6.58 8.56 12.41
CA GLU A 107 5.46 7.94 13.13
C GLU A 107 5.09 6.59 12.52
N LYS A 108 5.38 5.50 13.24
CA LYS A 108 5.05 4.13 12.83
C LYS A 108 4.35 3.36 13.95
N ALA A 109 3.38 2.54 13.58
CA ALA A 109 2.84 1.50 14.45
C ALA A 109 3.86 0.36 14.65
N ASP A 110 3.71 -0.38 15.75
CA ASP A 110 4.39 -1.68 15.90
C ASP A 110 3.54 -2.78 15.28
N LEU A 111 3.91 -3.18 14.06
CA LEU A 111 3.17 -4.15 13.25
C LEU A 111 3.73 -5.58 13.38
N ARG A 112 4.55 -5.85 14.40
CA ARG A 112 5.21 -7.15 14.60
C ARG A 112 4.23 -8.29 14.90
N LYS A 113 3.04 -7.95 15.41
CA LYS A 113 1.93 -8.92 15.56
C LYS A 113 1.42 -9.46 14.23
N TYR A 114 1.61 -8.74 13.12
CA TYR A 114 1.16 -9.14 11.78
C TYR A 114 2.31 -9.72 10.93
N PHE A 115 3.47 -9.08 10.99
CA PHE A 115 4.64 -9.43 10.20
C PHE A 115 5.82 -9.75 11.11
N LYS A 116 6.48 -10.89 10.89
CA LYS A 116 7.64 -11.31 11.70
C LYS A 116 8.78 -10.30 11.62
N GLU A 117 9.01 -9.78 10.42
CA GLU A 117 10.13 -8.89 10.13
C GLU A 117 9.69 -7.78 9.18
N TYR A 118 10.40 -6.66 9.27
CA TYR A 118 10.25 -5.54 8.36
C TYR A 118 11.61 -4.92 8.08
N SER A 119 11.73 -4.28 6.93
CA SER A 119 12.94 -3.58 6.52
C SER A 119 12.63 -2.12 6.20
N ILE A 120 13.57 -1.23 6.48
CA ILE A 120 13.51 0.15 6.01
C ILE A 120 14.19 0.16 4.64
N VAL A 121 13.41 0.42 3.60
CA VAL A 121 13.93 0.50 2.23
C VAL A 121 14.27 1.95 1.93
N ASN A 122 15.52 2.18 1.56
CA ASN A 122 15.98 3.44 0.99
C ASN A 122 16.20 3.21 -0.50
N TYR A 123 15.30 3.74 -1.34
CA TYR A 123 15.36 3.60 -2.78
C TYR A 123 15.42 4.98 -3.42
N LYS A 124 16.60 5.38 -3.88
CA LYS A 124 16.87 6.74 -4.37
C LYS A 124 16.45 7.77 -3.30
N LYS A 125 15.45 8.62 -3.58
CA LYS A 125 14.94 9.61 -2.62
C LYS A 125 13.77 9.08 -1.78
N ALA A 126 13.20 7.93 -2.13
CA ALA A 126 12.12 7.31 -1.37
C ALA A 126 12.65 6.55 -0.16
N ARG A 127 11.95 6.71 0.95
CA ARG A 127 12.15 5.94 2.18
C ARG A 127 10.82 5.46 2.70
N PHE A 128 10.68 4.16 2.89
CA PHE A 128 9.47 3.53 3.38
C PHE A 128 9.78 2.25 4.15
N TYR A 129 8.80 1.81 4.94
CA TYR A 129 8.84 0.54 5.64
C TYR A 129 8.22 -0.53 4.76
N LEU A 130 8.93 -1.64 4.58
CA LEU A 130 8.47 -2.81 3.85
C LEU A 130 8.32 -3.97 4.83
N TYR A 131 7.12 -4.52 4.89
CA TYR A 131 6.79 -5.72 5.65
C TYR A 131 6.50 -6.82 4.64
N ARG A 132 7.24 -7.91 4.72
CA ARG A 132 7.07 -9.05 3.80
C ARG A 132 6.07 -10.02 4.40
N SER A 133 5.05 -10.37 3.63
CA SER A 133 4.23 -11.52 3.95
C SER A 133 5.12 -12.76 3.87
N GLN A 134 4.96 -13.69 4.81
CA GLN A 134 5.64 -14.97 4.69
C GLN A 134 5.05 -15.65 3.45
N SER A 135 5.92 -15.96 2.49
CA SER A 135 5.58 -16.71 1.29
C SER A 135 4.64 -17.85 1.66
N LYS A 136 3.55 -17.98 0.92
CA LYS A 136 2.85 -19.26 0.81
C LYS A 136 3.92 -20.26 0.35
N THR A 137 4.45 -21.05 1.27
CA THR A 137 5.01 -22.34 0.89
C THR A 137 3.89 -23.06 0.17
N GLU A 138 4.22 -23.50 -1.05
CA GLU A 138 3.39 -24.17 -2.05
C GLU A 138 2.15 -24.94 -1.54
#